data_AF-A0AAJ3UHJ6-F1
#
_entry.id   AF-A0AAJ3UHJ6-F1
#
_cell.length_a   1.000
_cell.length_b   1.000
_cell.length_c   1.000
_cell.angle_alpha   90.00
_cell.angle_beta   90.00
_cell.angle_gamma   90.00
#
_symmetry.space_group_name_H-M   'P 1'
#
loop_
_entity.id
_entity.type
_entity.pdbx_description
1 polymer ?
#
loop_
_entity_poly.entity_id
_entity_poly.type
_entity_poly.pdbx_seq_one_letter_code
_entity_poly.pdbx_strand_id
1 'polypeptide(L)'
;MRAVKLVLKTSFVLIVAGVAGVALFLIVFGWSSSRAQQQNGECSMLVLEKKIEPITTATEYHRACMASKGYGMQPSCYIDNFTGASCFIPRWMFWINKV
;
A
#
# COMPACT_ATOMS: atom_id res chain seq x y z
N MET A 1 11.58 -19.25 44.09
CA MET A 1 10.60 -19.76 43.09
C MET A 1 9.58 -18.72 42.58
N ARG A 2 9.10 -17.75 43.40
CA ARG A 2 8.15 -16.72 42.93
C ARG A 2 8.72 -15.78 41.85
N ALA A 3 9.98 -15.36 41.99
CA ALA A 3 10.66 -14.51 41.01
C ALA A 3 10.80 -15.18 39.63
N VAL A 4 11.15 -16.47 39.60
CA VAL A 4 11.29 -17.25 38.35
C VAL A 4 9.95 -17.38 37.62
N LYS A 5 8.84 -17.61 38.35
CA LYS A 5 7.49 -17.64 37.76
C LYS A 5 7.05 -16.27 37.22
N LEU A 6 7.48 -15.18 37.87
CA LEU A 6 7.18 -13.83 37.41
C LEU A 6 7.91 -13.52 36.10
N VAL A 7 9.23 -13.79 36.06
CA VAL A 7 10.07 -13.59 34.86
C VAL A 7 9.58 -14.41 33.68
N LEU A 8 9.17 -15.67 33.91
CA LEU A 8 8.62 -16.53 32.86
C LEU A 8 7.29 -16.01 32.32
N LYS A 9 6.43 -15.43 33.18
CA LYS A 9 5.17 -14.82 32.74
C LYS A 9 5.40 -13.54 31.93
N THR A 10 6.29 -12.66 32.39
CA THR A 10 6.57 -11.41 31.68
C THR A 10 7.26 -11.65 30.34
N SER A 11 8.19 -12.60 30.25
CA SER A 11 8.81 -12.97 28.97
C SER A 11 7.79 -13.55 27.99
N PHE A 12 6.88 -14.41 28.46
CA PHE A 12 5.83 -14.97 27.62
C PHE A 12 4.87 -13.90 27.09
N VAL A 13 4.46 -12.94 27.94
CA VAL A 13 3.61 -11.82 27.52
C VAL A 13 4.31 -10.93 26.48
N LEU A 14 5.60 -10.66 26.66
CA LEU A 14 6.40 -9.90 25.69
C LEU A 14 6.48 -10.60 24.34
N ILE A 15 6.69 -11.92 24.33
CA ILE A 15 6.74 -12.71 23.10
C ILE A 15 5.38 -12.68 22.39
N VAL A 16 4.29 -12.93 23.12
CA VAL A 16 2.93 -12.92 22.53
C VAL A 16 2.59 -11.53 21.98
N ALA A 17 2.91 -10.46 22.71
CA ALA A 17 2.69 -9.09 22.24
C ALA A 17 3.52 -8.78 20.98
N GLY A 18 4.78 -9.21 20.94
CA GLY A 18 5.64 -9.05 19.77
C GLY A 18 5.08 -9.77 18.54
N VAL A 19 4.69 -11.04 18.69
CA VAL A 19 4.11 -11.84 17.59
C VAL A 19 2.79 -11.24 17.10
N ALA A 20 1.91 -10.82 18.01
CA ALA A 20 0.65 -10.17 17.66
C ALA A 20 0.87 -8.85 16.90
N GLY A 21 1.87 -8.05 17.31
CA GLY A 21 2.24 -6.82 16.62
C GLY A 21 2.72 -7.07 15.18
N VAL A 22 3.60 -8.06 14.99
CA VAL A 22 4.08 -8.44 13.65
C VAL A 22 2.93 -8.96 12.77
N ALA A 23 2.04 -9.79 13.33
CA ALA A 23 0.89 -10.31 12.59
C ALA A 23 -0.05 -9.18 12.13
N LEU A 24 -0.38 -8.23 13.02
CA LEU A 24 -1.19 -7.06 12.66
C LEU A 24 -0.54 -6.23 11.57
N PHE A 25 0.78 -6.01 11.66
CA PHE A 25 1.53 -5.29 10.64
C PHE A 25 1.42 -5.98 9.27
N LEU A 26 1.65 -7.29 9.20
CA LEU A 26 1.53 -8.04 7.94
C LEU A 26 0.12 -8.00 7.35
N ILE A 27 -0.92 -8.09 8.19
CA ILE A 27 -2.32 -8.01 7.74
C ILE A 27 -2.61 -6.65 7.11
N VAL A 28 -2.20 -5.55 7.75
CA VAL A 28 -2.44 -4.19 7.22
C VAL A 28 -1.71 -3.99 5.89
N PHE A 29 -0.46 -4.43 5.79
CA PHE A 29 0.32 -4.32 4.55
C PHE A 29 -0.25 -5.18 3.42
N GLY A 30 -0.63 -6.43 3.70
CA GLY A 30 -1.26 -7.32 2.72
C GLY A 30 -2.61 -6.82 2.24
N TRP A 31 -3.41 -6.23 3.13
CA TRP A 31 -4.71 -5.65 2.76
C TRP A 31 -4.55 -4.40 1.90
N SER A 32 -3.56 -3.55 2.22
CA SER A 32 -3.25 -2.35 1.45
C SER A 32 -2.77 -2.67 0.02
N SER A 33 -1.91 -3.69 -0.15
CA SER A 33 -1.39 -4.07 -1.48
C SER A 33 -2.47 -4.71 -2.36
N SER A 34 -3.30 -5.58 -1.80
CA SER A 34 -4.43 -6.20 -2.51
C SER A 34 -5.43 -5.14 -3.00
N ARG A 35 -5.76 -4.16 -2.16
CA ARG A 35 -6.62 -3.02 -2.53
C ARG A 35 -6.00 -2.15 -3.63
N ALA A 36 -4.70 -1.90 -3.56
CA ALA A 36 -3.99 -1.10 -4.56
C ALA A 36 -4.07 -1.73 -5.95
N GLN A 37 -3.88 -3.05 -6.02
CA GLN A 37 -3.94 -3.80 -7.28
C GLN A 37 -5.36 -3.85 -7.84
N GLN A 38 -6.37 -4.04 -6.98
CA GLN A 38 -7.77 -4.01 -7.39
C GLN A 38 -8.16 -2.64 -7.97
N GLN A 39 -7.80 -1.55 -7.29
CA GLN A 39 -8.14 -0.20 -7.75
C GLN A 39 -7.35 0.22 -9.00
N ASN A 40 -6.10 -0.22 -9.15
CA ASN A 40 -5.35 -0.06 -10.38
C ASN A 40 -6.04 -0.77 -11.56
N GLY A 41 -6.56 -1.98 -11.31
CA GLY A 41 -7.41 -2.69 -12.28
C GLY A 41 -8.66 -1.89 -12.66
N GLU A 42 -9.41 -1.40 -11.68
CA GLU A 42 -10.60 -0.55 -11.90
C GLU A 42 -10.28 0.71 -12.74
N CYS A 43 -9.22 1.44 -12.38
CA CYS A 43 -8.84 2.66 -13.09
C CYS A 43 -8.35 2.38 -14.51
N SER A 44 -7.65 1.26 -14.74
CA SER A 44 -7.24 0.84 -16.09
C SER A 44 -8.45 0.44 -16.96
N MET A 45 -9.46 -0.22 -16.38
CA MET A 45 -10.71 -0.55 -17.08
C MET A 45 -11.47 0.72 -17.48
N LEU A 46 -11.55 1.73 -16.62
CA LEU A 46 -12.22 3.00 -16.93
C LEU A 46 -11.58 3.75 -18.11
N VAL A 47 -10.26 3.64 -18.28
CA VAL A 47 -9.56 4.21 -19.45
C VAL A 47 -10.03 3.54 -20.74
N LEU A 48 -10.14 2.20 -20.72
CA LEU A 48 -10.61 1.40 -21.86
C LEU A 48 -12.09 1.69 -22.17
N GLU A 49 -12.94 1.71 -21.15
CA GLU A 49 -14.39 1.99 -21.29
C GLU A 49 -14.65 3.37 -21.87
N LYS A 50 -13.88 4.38 -21.45
CA LYS A 50 -14.01 5.75 -21.93
C LYS A 50 -13.25 6.03 -23.23
N LYS A 51 -12.55 5.03 -23.78
CA LYS A 51 -11.76 5.15 -25.02
C LYS A 51 -10.83 6.38 -25.00
N ILE A 52 -10.13 6.58 -23.89
CA ILE A 52 -9.25 7.74 -23.72
C ILE A 52 -7.98 7.50 -24.51
N GLU A 53 -7.82 8.22 -25.62
CA GLU A 53 -6.63 8.26 -26.46
C GLU A 53 -6.20 9.72 -26.63
N PRO A 54 -4.88 10.02 -26.71
CA PRO A 54 -3.71 9.13 -26.80
C PRO A 54 -3.20 8.57 -25.45
N ILE A 55 -2.21 7.66 -25.49
CA ILE A 55 -1.59 6.99 -24.31
C ILE A 55 -1.20 7.97 -23.19
N THR A 56 -0.74 9.17 -23.52
CA THR A 56 -0.42 10.22 -22.55
C THR A 56 -1.65 10.67 -21.75
N THR A 57 -2.77 10.91 -22.41
CA THR A 57 -4.03 11.28 -21.73
C THR A 57 -4.61 10.10 -20.93
N ALA A 58 -4.46 8.88 -21.41
CA ALA A 58 -4.85 7.67 -20.69
C ALA A 58 -4.07 7.50 -19.38
N THR A 59 -2.77 7.73 -19.41
CA THR A 59 -1.90 7.64 -18.23
C THR A 59 -2.17 8.75 -17.22
N GLU A 60 -2.41 9.98 -17.68
CA GLU A 60 -2.84 11.09 -16.81
C GLU A 60 -4.20 10.84 -16.16
N TYR A 61 -5.16 10.34 -16.93
CA TYR A 61 -6.48 9.97 -16.39
C TYR A 61 -6.36 8.84 -15.38
N HIS A 62 -5.55 7.82 -15.65
CA HIS A 62 -5.30 6.73 -14.71
C HIS A 62 -4.68 7.27 -13.41
N ARG A 63 -3.67 8.15 -13.50
CA ARG A 63 -3.07 8.81 -12.32
C ARG A 63 -4.11 9.59 -11.52
N ALA A 64 -4.98 10.35 -12.19
CA ALA A 64 -6.06 11.10 -11.53
C ALA A 64 -7.08 10.17 -10.84
N CYS A 65 -7.42 9.04 -11.48
CA CYS A 65 -8.29 8.03 -10.89
C CYS A 65 -7.69 7.43 -9.62
N MET A 66 -6.42 6.99 -9.67
CA MET A 66 -5.73 6.46 -8.49
C MET A 66 -5.56 7.50 -7.39
N ALA A 67 -5.32 8.76 -7.76
CA ALA A 67 -5.29 9.90 -6.85
C ALA A 67 -6.60 10.10 -6.09
N SER A 68 -7.75 9.97 -6.78
CA SER A 68 -9.07 10.08 -6.15
C SER A 68 -9.36 8.96 -5.14
N LYS A 69 -8.72 7.80 -5.31
CA LYS A 69 -8.84 6.65 -4.40
C LYS A 69 -7.85 6.70 -3.22
N GLY A 70 -7.10 7.78 -3.07
CA GLY A 70 -6.17 7.97 -1.95
C GLY A 70 -4.77 7.41 -2.19
N TYR A 71 -4.44 7.03 -3.43
CA TYR A 71 -3.09 6.62 -3.81
C TYR A 71 -2.33 7.80 -4.41
N GLY A 72 -1.01 7.73 -4.34
CA GLY A 72 -0.12 8.66 -5.02
C GLY A 72 0.91 7.88 -5.81
N MET A 73 1.45 8.50 -6.85
CA MET A 73 2.48 7.88 -7.67
C MET A 73 3.87 8.14 -7.08
N GLN A 74 4.74 7.13 -7.09
CA GLN A 74 6.12 7.29 -6.64
C GLN A 74 6.95 8.11 -7.64
N PRO A 75 7.89 8.97 -7.18
CA PRO A 75 8.73 9.82 -8.03
C PRO A 75 9.47 9.04 -9.13
N SER A 76 10.01 7.86 -8.80
CA SER A 76 10.74 6.98 -9.72
C SER A 76 9.90 6.47 -10.89
N CYS A 77 8.58 6.44 -10.76
CA CYS A 77 7.68 5.99 -11.82
C CYS A 77 7.20 7.12 -12.74
N TYR A 78 7.50 8.40 -12.44
CA TYR A 78 6.99 9.51 -13.26
C TYR A 78 7.57 9.57 -14.67
N ILE A 79 8.63 8.81 -14.95
CA ILE A 79 9.51 9.03 -16.11
C ILE A 79 9.06 8.30 -17.39
N ASP A 80 8.30 7.20 -17.32
CA ASP A 80 8.21 6.27 -18.48
C ASP A 80 6.81 5.88 -18.98
N ASN A 81 5.78 6.76 -18.90
CA ASN A 81 4.39 6.46 -19.35
C ASN A 81 3.80 5.13 -18.80
N PHE A 82 4.47 4.48 -17.86
CA PHE A 82 4.12 3.18 -17.32
C PHE A 82 3.44 3.39 -15.97
N THR A 83 2.14 3.10 -15.92
CA THR A 83 1.32 3.21 -14.71
C THR A 83 0.87 1.82 -14.28
N GLY A 84 1.78 1.08 -13.66
CA GLY A 84 1.48 -0.18 -13.00
C GLY A 84 1.05 0.02 -11.54
N ALA A 85 0.39 -0.98 -10.95
CA ALA A 85 -0.05 -0.94 -9.55
C ALA A 85 1.10 -0.69 -8.56
N SER A 86 2.30 -1.20 -8.86
CA SER A 86 3.52 -1.01 -8.06
C SER A 86 3.97 0.45 -7.97
N CYS A 87 3.59 1.29 -8.93
CA CYS A 87 3.92 2.70 -8.94
C CYS A 87 3.02 3.54 -8.04
N PHE A 88 1.92 2.97 -7.56
CA PHE A 88 0.95 3.64 -6.71
C PHE A 88 1.05 3.13 -5.27
N ILE A 89 1.34 4.04 -4.35
CA ILE A 89 1.35 3.76 -2.91
C ILE A 89 0.28 4.61 -2.21
N PRO A 90 -0.26 4.18 -1.07
CA PRO A 90 -1.20 4.99 -0.32
C PRO A 90 -0.59 6.34 0.08
N ARG A 91 -1.36 7.43 0.00
CA ARG A 91 -0.87 8.78 0.30
C ARG A 91 -0.31 8.94 1.72
N TRP A 92 -0.81 8.18 2.67
CA TRP A 92 -0.30 8.17 4.05
C TRP A 92 1.12 7.60 4.17
N MET A 93 1.58 6.79 3.20
CA MET A 93 2.96 6.27 3.19
C MET A 93 3.99 7.25 2.62
N PHE A 94 3.56 8.32 1.94
CA PHE A 94 4.48 9.32 1.38
C PHE A 94 5.30 10.06 2.45
N TRP A 95 4.76 10.15 3.66
CA TRP A 95 5.43 10.77 4.80
C TRP A 95 6.57 9.91 5.36
N ILE A 96 6.54 8.60 5.14
CA ILE A 96 7.58 7.67 5.61
C ILE A 96 8.79 7.69 4.69
N ASN A 97 8.59 7.92 3.38
CA ASN A 97 9.67 7.95 2.37
C ASN A 97 10.42 9.29 2.27
N LYS A 98 10.16 10.24 3.18
CA LYS A 98 10.86 11.54 3.27
C LYS A 98 11.87 11.63 4.43
N VAL A 99 12.05 10.56 5.20
CA VAL A 99 12.99 10.49 6.32
C VAL A 99 14.25 9.75 5.88
#